data_AF-A0A317KGY5-F1
#
_entry.id   AF-A0A317KGY5-F1
#
_cell.length_a   1.000
_cell.length_b   1.000
_cell.length_c   1.000
_cell.angle_alpha   90.00
_cell.angle_beta   90.00
_cell.angle_gamma   90.00
#
_symmetry.space_group_name_H-M   'P 1'
#
loop_
_entity.id
_entity.type
_entity.pdbx_description
1 polymer ?
#
loop_
_entity_poly.entity_id
_entity_poly.type
_entity_poly.pdbx_seq_one_letter_code
_entity_poly.pdbx_strand_id
1 'polypeptide(L)'
;MSHLRTPAESPLNASHAARFGYVPNYARVFALAPEAYAAWQALNAAIRAGMDERRYELVTLAAARALGSRYCALANAAVLRDRFYDDRTLHAIVTDRHRAGLDPGDVATMDFADRIAVDPGAAR
;
A
#
# COMPACT_ATOMS: atom_id res chain seq x y z
N MET A 1 -12.35 6.76 -21.68
CA MET A 1 -11.36 5.99 -22.48
C MET A 1 -10.00 6.64 -22.26
N SER A 2 -9.00 5.90 -21.80
CA SER A 2 -7.66 6.45 -21.59
C SER A 2 -6.91 6.51 -22.92
N HIS A 3 -6.31 7.66 -23.25
CA HIS A 3 -5.47 7.84 -24.45
C HIS A 3 -4.07 7.24 -24.30
N LEU A 4 -3.79 6.58 -23.19
CA LEU A 4 -2.48 5.98 -22.91
C LEU A 4 -2.37 4.64 -23.63
N ARG A 5 -1.49 4.56 -24.65
CA ARG A 5 -1.07 3.28 -25.24
C ARG A 5 0.05 2.68 -24.41
N THR A 6 -0.31 2.01 -23.31
CA THR A 6 0.64 1.20 -22.56
C THR A 6 1.32 0.19 -23.49
N PRO A 7 2.67 0.11 -23.49
CA PRO A 7 3.39 -0.90 -24.26
C PRO A 7 2.90 -2.31 -23.90
N ALA A 8 2.65 -3.14 -24.91
CA ALA A 8 2.27 -4.54 -24.70
C ALA A 8 3.37 -5.31 -23.93
N GLU A 9 4.62 -4.91 -24.15
CA GLU A 9 5.80 -5.47 -23.53
C GLU A 9 6.61 -4.37 -22.83
N SER A 10 7.08 -4.68 -21.63
CA SER A 10 7.97 -3.83 -20.84
C SER A 10 8.79 -4.72 -19.92
N PRO A 11 10.08 -4.44 -19.69
CA PRO A 11 10.88 -5.13 -18.67
C PRO A 11 10.23 -5.07 -17.28
N LEU A 12 9.46 -4.01 -16.99
CA LEU A 12 8.68 -3.90 -15.76
C LEU A 12 7.56 -4.93 -15.67
N ASN A 13 6.85 -5.20 -16.77
CA ASN A 13 5.77 -6.19 -16.78
C ASN A 13 6.34 -7.58 -16.47
N ALA A 14 7.44 -7.96 -17.13
CA ALA A 14 8.09 -9.26 -16.92
C ALA A 14 8.58 -9.44 -15.48
N SER A 15 9.23 -8.41 -14.90
CA SER A 15 9.72 -8.49 -13.52
C SER A 15 8.59 -8.62 -12.49
N HIS A 16 7.47 -7.93 -12.72
CA HIS A 16 6.30 -8.03 -11.83
C HIS A 16 5.58 -9.36 -11.98
N ALA A 17 5.42 -9.86 -13.20
CA ALA A 17 4.83 -11.18 -13.43
C ALA A 17 5.64 -12.29 -12.73
N ALA A 18 6.97 -12.23 -12.80
CA ALA A 18 7.84 -13.18 -12.10
C ALA A 18 7.72 -13.07 -10.58
N ARG A 19 7.53 -11.87 -10.03
CA ARG A 19 7.43 -11.63 -8.58
C ARG A 19 6.05 -11.96 -8.00
N PHE A 20 4.98 -11.60 -8.71
CA PHE A 20 3.61 -11.63 -8.17
C PHE A 20 2.73 -12.70 -8.82
N GLY A 21 3.18 -13.35 -9.89
CA GLY A 21 2.35 -14.25 -10.71
C GLY A 21 1.37 -13.51 -11.65
N TYR A 22 1.36 -12.18 -11.62
CA TYR A 22 0.57 -11.31 -12.49
C TYR A 22 1.25 -9.94 -12.60
N VAL A 23 0.78 -9.09 -13.52
CA VAL A 23 1.26 -7.71 -13.66
C VAL A 23 0.29 -6.76 -12.95
N PRO A 24 0.67 -6.11 -11.84
CA PRO A 24 -0.18 -5.13 -11.16
C PRO A 24 -0.55 -3.98 -12.08
N ASN A 25 -1.75 -3.40 -11.89
CA ASN A 25 -2.23 -2.33 -12.76
C ASN A 25 -1.31 -1.10 -12.75
N TYR A 26 -0.70 -0.77 -11.60
CA TYR A 26 0.26 0.35 -11.55
C TYR A 26 1.47 0.12 -12.46
N ALA A 27 1.96 -1.13 -12.58
CA ALA A 27 3.13 -1.44 -13.39
C ALA A 27 2.85 -1.19 -14.88
N ARG A 28 1.62 -1.46 -15.33
CA ARG A 28 1.16 -1.18 -16.70
C ARG A 28 1.11 0.32 -16.99
N VAL A 29 0.81 1.16 -16.00
CA VAL A 29 0.85 2.62 -16.16
C VAL A 29 2.30 3.11 -16.18
N PHE A 30 3.12 2.64 -15.23
CA PHE A 30 4.53 3.00 -15.14
C PHE A 30 5.39 2.47 -16.29
N ALA A 31 4.93 1.46 -17.04
CA ALA A 31 5.58 1.01 -18.27
C ALA A 31 5.74 2.13 -19.32
N LEU A 32 4.95 3.21 -19.24
CA LEU A 32 5.08 4.39 -20.09
C LEU A 32 6.23 5.32 -19.67
N ALA A 33 6.72 5.21 -18.43
CA ALA A 33 7.79 6.02 -17.89
C ALA A 33 8.64 5.20 -16.88
N PRO A 34 9.49 4.26 -17.36
CA PRO A 34 10.24 3.36 -16.48
C PRO A 34 11.19 4.08 -15.52
N GLU A 35 11.77 5.22 -15.93
CA GLU A 35 12.64 6.05 -15.09
C GLU A 35 11.89 6.66 -13.90
N ALA A 36 10.64 7.11 -14.13
CA ALA A 36 9.77 7.59 -13.05
C ALA A 36 9.43 6.46 -12.06
N TYR A 37 9.25 5.23 -12.55
CA TYR A 37 9.06 4.06 -11.69
C TYR A 37 10.31 3.71 -10.88
N ALA A 38 11.50 3.83 -11.47
CA ALA A 38 12.76 3.64 -10.74
C ALA A 38 12.91 4.66 -9.61
N ALA A 39 12.64 5.95 -9.88
CA ALA A 39 12.64 7.01 -8.87
C ALA A 39 11.60 6.76 -7.77
N TRP A 40 10.39 6.33 -8.14
CA TRP A 40 9.35 5.95 -7.19
C TRP A 40 9.78 4.81 -6.27
N GLN A 41 10.41 3.77 -6.81
CA GLN A 41 10.91 2.65 -6.01
C GLN A 41 12.00 3.10 -5.03
N ALA A 42 12.92 3.97 -5.45
CA ALA A 42 13.95 4.50 -4.57
C ALA A 42 13.35 5.30 -3.40
N LEU A 43 12.38 6.17 -3.68
CA LEU A 43 11.65 6.90 -2.65
C LEU A 43 10.90 5.94 -1.70
N ASN A 44 10.18 4.97 -2.25
CA ASN A 44 9.42 4.01 -1.45
C ASN A 44 10.32 3.16 -0.54
N ALA A 45 11.49 2.73 -1.05
CA ALA A 45 12.49 2.01 -0.27
C ALA A 45 13.04 2.88 0.88
N ALA A 46 13.37 4.14 0.60
CA ALA A 46 13.86 5.07 1.63
C ALA A 46 12.82 5.30 2.74
N ILE A 47 11.54 5.43 2.40
CA ILE A 47 10.44 5.56 3.37
C ILE A 47 10.32 4.30 4.24
N ARG A 48 10.42 3.11 3.63
CA ARG A 48 10.28 1.82 4.34
C ARG A 48 11.49 1.46 5.20
N ALA A 49 12.70 1.91 4.85
CA ALA A 49 13.95 1.42 5.44
C ALA A 49 14.03 1.51 6.97
N GLY A 50 13.35 2.48 7.59
CA GLY A 50 13.33 2.67 9.04
C GLY A 50 12.10 2.06 9.75
N MET A 51 11.25 1.33 9.05
CA MET A 51 9.96 0.87 9.57
C MET A 51 9.81 -0.65 9.45
N ASP A 52 9.30 -1.27 10.51
CA ASP A 52 8.80 -2.64 10.44
C ASP A 52 7.77 -2.77 9.31
N GLU A 53 7.91 -3.82 8.49
CA GLU A 53 7.09 -3.99 7.29
C GLU A 53 5.61 -4.17 7.64
N ARG A 54 5.29 -4.93 8.69
CA ARG A 54 3.91 -5.11 9.14
C ARG A 54 3.30 -3.77 9.54
N ARG A 55 4.02 -2.95 10.30
CA ARG A 55 3.58 -1.59 10.66
C ARG A 55 3.40 -0.70 9.43
N TYR A 56 4.31 -0.75 8.47
CA TYR A 56 4.19 0.01 7.21
C TYR A 56 2.90 -0.34 6.46
N GLU A 57 2.59 -1.63 6.33
CA GLU A 57 1.39 -2.09 5.62
C GLU A 57 0.10 -1.71 6.38
N LEU A 58 0.09 -1.79 7.72
CA LEU A 58 -1.03 -1.31 8.55
C LEU A 58 -1.29 0.19 8.38
N VAL A 59 -0.24 1.01 8.48
CA VAL A 59 -0.30 2.46 8.33
C VAL A 59 -0.74 2.86 6.92
N THR A 60 -0.21 2.19 5.91
CA THR A 60 -0.58 2.44 4.50
C THR A 60 -2.02 2.01 4.22
N LEU A 61 -2.49 0.91 4.81
CA LEU A 61 -3.89 0.50 4.75
C LEU A 61 -4.82 1.56 5.36
N ALA A 62 -4.48 2.09 6.54
CA ALA A 62 -5.26 3.14 7.19
C ALA A 62 -5.33 4.41 6.32
N ALA A 63 -4.17 4.92 5.87
CA ALA A 63 -4.10 6.10 5.00
C ALA A 63 -4.83 5.90 3.67
N ALA A 64 -4.68 4.73 3.03
CA ALA A 64 -5.37 4.42 1.78
C ALA A 64 -6.89 4.40 1.94
N ARG A 65 -7.40 3.86 3.07
CA ARG A 65 -8.84 3.86 3.38
C ARG A 65 -9.35 5.27 3.62
N ALA A 66 -8.61 6.09 4.38
CA ALA A 66 -8.93 7.49 4.64
C ALA A 66 -9.06 8.30 3.33
N LEU A 67 -8.12 8.09 2.40
CA LEU A 67 -8.09 8.72 1.08
C LEU A 67 -9.10 8.13 0.08
N GLY A 68 -9.84 7.08 0.43
CA GLY A 68 -10.76 6.39 -0.48
C GLY A 68 -10.06 5.57 -1.59
N SER A 69 -8.76 5.32 -1.47
CA SER A 69 -7.99 4.53 -2.46
C SER A 69 -8.24 3.03 -2.28
N ARG A 70 -9.22 2.51 -3.01
CA ARG A 70 -9.55 1.06 -2.99
C ARG A 70 -8.40 0.20 -3.48
N TYR A 71 -7.64 0.66 -4.46
CA TYR A 71 -6.49 -0.08 -5.00
C TYR A 71 -5.42 -0.27 -3.93
N CYS A 72 -4.97 0.81 -3.30
CA CYS A 72 -3.95 0.73 -2.26
C CYS A 72 -4.46 -0.04 -1.04
N ALA A 73 -5.71 0.17 -0.63
CA ALA A 73 -6.29 -0.58 0.49
C ALA A 73 -6.28 -2.09 0.23
N LEU A 74 -6.72 -2.55 -0.95
CA LEU A 74 -6.70 -3.97 -1.29
C LEU A 74 -5.28 -4.53 -1.42
N ALA A 75 -4.35 -3.79 -2.04
CA ALA A 75 -2.98 -4.24 -2.23
C ALA A 75 -2.26 -4.44 -0.89
N ASN A 76 -2.37 -3.49 0.04
CA ASN A 76 -1.71 -3.60 1.36
C ASN A 76 -2.46 -4.60 2.26
N ALA A 77 -3.79 -4.69 2.17
CA ALA A 77 -4.56 -5.73 2.87
C ALA A 77 -4.16 -7.15 2.42
N ALA A 78 -3.86 -7.36 1.14
CA ALA A 78 -3.37 -8.65 0.65
C ALA A 78 -2.01 -9.00 1.26
N VAL A 79 -1.07 -8.05 1.34
CA VAL A 79 0.22 -8.27 2.01
C VAL A 79 0.02 -8.63 3.50
N LEU A 80 -0.88 -7.92 4.18
CA LEU A 80 -1.22 -8.20 5.58
C LEU A 80 -1.80 -9.60 5.78
N ARG A 81 -2.75 -10.01 4.92
CA ARG A 81 -3.34 -11.34 4.93
C ARG A 81 -2.30 -12.43 4.67
N ASP A 82 -1.48 -12.24 3.64
CA ASP A 82 -0.61 -13.30 3.15
C ASP A 82 0.59 -13.54 4.08
N ARG A 83 0.91 -12.59 4.98
CA ARG A 83 2.16 -12.61 5.75
C ARG A 83 2.00 -12.44 7.26
N PHE A 84 0.94 -11.81 7.74
CA PHE A 84 0.88 -11.35 9.14
C PHE A 84 -0.41 -11.72 9.87
N TYR A 85 -1.55 -11.78 9.18
CA TYR A 85 -2.86 -11.92 9.81
C TYR A 85 -3.77 -12.90 9.08
N ASP A 86 -4.57 -13.66 9.83
CA ASP A 86 -5.67 -14.42 9.24
C ASP A 86 -6.82 -13.49 8.80
N ASP A 87 -7.74 -14.02 8.00
CA ASP A 87 -8.87 -13.26 7.46
C ASP A 87 -9.75 -12.64 8.56
N ARG A 88 -9.91 -13.34 9.69
CA ARG A 88 -10.71 -12.86 10.82
C ARG A 88 -10.08 -11.62 11.44
N THR A 89 -8.78 -11.66 11.72
CA THR A 89 -8.05 -10.55 12.32
C THR A 89 -7.98 -9.39 11.34
N LEU A 90 -7.68 -9.65 10.06
CA LEU A 90 -7.64 -8.60 9.04
C LEU A 90 -9.01 -7.93 8.86
N HIS A 91 -10.09 -8.70 8.88
CA HIS A 91 -11.44 -8.14 8.86
C HIS A 91 -11.65 -7.20 10.05
N ALA A 92 -11.31 -7.63 11.27
CA ALA A 92 -11.40 -6.78 12.45
C ALA A 92 -10.55 -5.51 12.33
N ILE A 93 -9.31 -5.59 11.82
CA ILE A 93 -8.44 -4.43 11.58
C ILE A 93 -9.12 -3.42 10.64
N VAL A 94 -9.75 -3.91 9.58
CA VAL A 94 -10.39 -3.07 8.56
C VAL A 94 -11.69 -2.43 9.06
N THR A 95 -12.46 -3.14 9.90
CA THR A 95 -13.78 -2.68 10.38
C THR A 95 -13.70 -1.89 11.69
N ASP A 96 -12.89 -2.35 12.65
CA ASP A 96 -12.70 -1.73 13.98
C ASP A 96 -11.34 -2.15 14.55
N ARG A 97 -10.29 -1.41 14.17
CA ARG A 97 -8.91 -1.68 14.58
C ARG A 97 -8.68 -1.60 16.10
N HIS A 98 -9.51 -0.85 16.83
CA HIS A 98 -9.41 -0.77 18.30
C HIS A 98 -9.85 -2.06 18.99
N ARG A 99 -10.64 -2.89 18.31
CA ARG A 99 -11.09 -4.21 18.79
C ARG A 99 -10.38 -5.38 18.10
N ALA A 100 -9.40 -5.10 17.26
CA ALA A 100 -8.69 -6.11 16.48
C ALA A 100 -7.59 -6.85 17.26
N GLY A 101 -7.35 -6.49 18.52
CA GLY A 101 -6.27 -7.09 19.33
C GLY A 101 -4.86 -6.69 18.87
N LEU A 102 -4.74 -5.56 18.15
CA LEU A 102 -3.45 -4.99 17.77
C LEU A 102 -2.71 -4.40 18.98
N ASP A 103 -1.40 -4.30 18.85
CA ASP A 103 -0.59 -3.51 19.79
C ASP A 103 -1.11 -2.06 19.86
N PRO A 104 -1.25 -1.46 21.06
CA PRO A 104 -1.75 -0.10 21.20
C PRO A 104 -0.95 0.94 20.39
N GLY A 105 0.36 0.74 20.22
CA GLY A 105 1.21 1.61 19.40
C GLY A 105 0.89 1.51 17.91
N ASP A 106 0.54 0.32 17.41
CA ASP A 106 0.09 0.17 16.02
C ASP A 106 -1.25 0.86 15.79
N VAL A 107 -2.21 0.68 16.71
CA VAL A 107 -3.50 1.37 16.64
C VAL A 107 -3.30 2.89 16.60
N ALA A 108 -2.51 3.43 17.53
CA ALA A 108 -2.23 4.86 17.57
C ALA A 108 -1.53 5.38 16.29
N THR A 109 -0.61 4.60 15.73
CA THR A 109 0.08 4.96 14.48
C THR A 109 -0.88 4.93 13.29
N MET A 110 -1.77 3.94 13.22
CA MET A 110 -2.80 3.86 12.19
C MET A 110 -3.79 5.04 12.29
N ASP A 111 -4.20 5.43 13.50
CA ASP A 111 -5.11 6.56 13.72
C ASP A 111 -4.46 7.88 13.33
N PHE A 112 -3.18 8.05 13.69
CA PHE A 112 -2.40 9.18 13.24
C PHE A 112 -2.36 9.25 11.71
N ALA A 113 -2.07 8.12 11.04
CA ALA A 113 -2.00 8.03 9.58
C ALA A 113 -3.33 8.35 8.89
N ASP A 114 -4.44 7.82 9.42
CA ASP A 114 -5.81 8.09 8.95
C ASP A 114 -6.09 9.60 8.94
N ARG A 115 -5.79 10.27 10.07
CA ARG A 115 -5.97 11.70 10.26
C ARG A 115 -5.10 12.53 9.31
N ILE A 116 -3.79 12.29 9.28
CA ILE A 116 -2.87 13.13 8.50
C ILE A 116 -2.98 12.90 6.98
N ALA A 117 -3.50 11.75 6.55
CA ALA A 117 -3.68 11.47 5.14
C ALA A 117 -4.75 12.39 4.51
N VAL A 118 -5.79 12.75 5.26
CA VAL A 118 -6.87 13.63 4.79
C VAL A 118 -6.68 15.08 5.23
N ASP A 119 -6.00 15.33 6.35
CA ASP A 119 -5.65 16.65 6.83
C ASP A 119 -4.20 16.69 7.36
N PRO A 120 -3.22 16.99 6.48
CA PRO A 120 -1.83 17.12 6.88
C PRO A 120 -1.58 18.20 7.95
N GLY A 121 -2.47 19.19 8.09
CA GLY A 121 -2.38 20.25 9.09
C GLY A 121 -2.72 19.80 10.51
N ALA A 122 -3.51 18.72 10.65
CA ALA A 122 -3.92 18.12 11.93
C ALA A 122 -2.83 17.29 12.62
N ALA A 123 -1.58 17.37 12.15
CA ALA A 123 -0.43 16.76 12.80
C ALA A 123 0.05 17.53 14.06
N ARG A 124 -0.51 18.72 14.31
CA ARG A 124 -0.13 19.63 15.41
C ARG A 124 -0.96 19.43 16.66
#